data_AF-A0A2W0AHS6-F1
#
_entry.id   AF-A0A2W0AHS6-F1
#
_cell.length_a   1.000
_cell.length_b   1.000
_cell.length_c   1.000
_cell.angle_alpha   90.00
_cell.angle_beta   90.00
_cell.angle_gamma   90.00
#
_symmetry.space_group_name_H-M   'P 1'
#
loop_
_entity.id
_entity.type
_entity.pdbx_description
1 polymer ?
#
loop_
_entity_poly.entity_id
_entity_poly.type
_entity_poly.pdbx_seq_one_letter_code
_entity_poly.pdbx_strand_id
1 'polypeptide(L)'
;MGKQRIKPNYCRRALRLPDPDHCKLAVLNSLGSPASRRVYEYSIDQFIAWYCSEPRLAFNRIVVVRYRMHLESRGLAANTINQQLAAVRRLAHEAADSGLLSPELAAGISRVKGVKQLGFRSGNWLSAEQSSEVLKHAYGDSMRAKRDLQCWPCCLVVAYADRSWSG
;
A
#
# COMPACT_ATOMS: atom_id res chain seq x y z
N MET A 1 -23.30 16.96 6.38
CA MET A 1 -22.99 17.48 5.02
C MET A 1 -21.68 16.87 4.56
N GLY A 2 -21.73 15.78 3.80
CA GLY A 2 -20.53 15.10 3.29
C GLY A 2 -19.89 15.93 2.19
N LYS A 3 -18.62 16.29 2.36
CA LYS A 3 -17.84 17.01 1.34
C LYS A 3 -17.78 16.15 0.08
N GLN A 4 -18.57 16.51 -0.94
CA GLN A 4 -18.46 15.93 -2.27
C GLN A 4 -17.05 16.28 -2.78
N ARG A 5 -16.18 15.28 -2.86
CA ARG A 5 -14.90 15.39 -3.56
C ARG A 5 -15.23 15.58 -5.04
N ILE A 6 -15.18 16.83 -5.50
CA ILE A 6 -15.32 17.19 -6.90
C ILE A 6 -14.21 16.45 -7.66
N LYS A 7 -14.57 15.38 -8.38
CA LYS A 7 -13.64 14.64 -9.23
C LYS A 7 -13.27 15.55 -10.40
N PRO A 8 -12.00 15.93 -10.59
CA PRO A 8 -11.61 16.76 -11.72
C PRO A 8 -11.87 16.00 -13.03
N ASN A 9 -12.79 16.53 -13.85
CA ASN A 9 -13.26 15.98 -15.13
C ASN A 9 -12.20 16.01 -16.26
N TYR A 10 -10.90 15.94 -15.96
CA TYR A 10 -9.83 16.21 -16.94
C TYR A 10 -9.14 14.97 -17.55
N CYS A 11 -9.41 13.75 -17.05
CA CYS A 11 -8.79 12.52 -17.59
C CYS A 11 -9.67 11.68 -18.53
N ARG A 12 -10.90 12.12 -18.82
CA ARG A 12 -11.82 11.37 -19.69
C ARG A 12 -11.45 11.41 -21.19
N ARG A 13 -10.56 12.34 -21.58
CA ARG A 13 -10.14 12.56 -22.98
C ARG A 13 -8.68 12.17 -23.28
N ALA A 14 -7.80 12.12 -22.28
CA ALA A 14 -6.38 11.79 -22.47
C ALA A 14 -6.14 10.27 -22.52
N LEU A 15 -7.01 9.50 -21.86
CA LEU A 15 -7.14 8.07 -22.07
C LEU A 15 -8.19 7.89 -23.16
N ARG A 16 -7.83 7.42 -24.35
CA ARG A 16 -8.78 6.89 -25.34
C ARG A 16 -9.40 5.57 -24.83
N LEU A 17 -9.81 5.52 -23.57
CA LEU A 17 -10.33 4.35 -22.87
C LEU A 17 -11.64 4.75 -22.21
N PRO A 18 -12.77 4.12 -22.59
CA PRO A 18 -13.98 4.17 -21.78
C PRO A 18 -13.66 3.58 -20.39
N ASP A 19 -13.79 4.42 -19.37
CA ASP A 19 -13.84 4.11 -17.94
C ASP A 19 -12.61 3.48 -17.24
N PRO A 20 -11.56 4.28 -16.97
CA PRO A 20 -10.61 4.00 -15.88
C PRO A 20 -11.29 3.77 -14.53
N ASP A 21 -12.47 4.38 -14.33
CA ASP A 21 -13.33 4.19 -13.17
C ASP A 21 -13.86 2.74 -13.07
N HIS A 22 -14.14 2.06 -14.20
CA HIS A 22 -14.62 0.68 -14.20
C HIS A 22 -13.52 -0.28 -13.72
N CYS A 23 -12.31 -0.17 -14.28
CA CYS A 23 -11.17 -0.96 -13.82
C CYS A 23 -10.82 -0.65 -12.36
N LYS A 24 -10.91 0.61 -11.93
CA LYS A 24 -10.73 0.98 -10.52
C LYS A 24 -11.76 0.26 -9.63
N LEU A 25 -13.04 0.30 -9.98
CA LEU A 25 -14.10 -0.36 -9.21
C LEU A 25 -13.91 -1.88 -9.15
N ALA A 26 -13.56 -2.52 -10.26
CA ALA A 26 -13.29 -3.95 -10.31
C ALA A 26 -12.12 -4.35 -9.41
N VAL A 27 -11.01 -3.60 -9.45
CA VAL A 27 -9.88 -3.80 -8.53
C VAL A 27 -10.32 -3.66 -7.07
N LEU A 28 -11.09 -2.62 -6.72
CA LEU A 28 -11.54 -2.38 -5.34
C LEU A 28 -12.53 -3.44 -4.84
N ASN A 29 -13.37 -3.99 -5.72
CA ASN A 29 -14.30 -5.07 -5.42
C ASN A 29 -13.60 -6.41 -5.22
N SER A 30 -12.47 -6.64 -5.90
CA SER A 30 -11.65 -7.86 -5.69
C SER A 30 -10.96 -7.91 -4.31
N LEU A 31 -10.90 -6.79 -3.58
CA LEU A 31 -10.28 -6.71 -2.26
C LEU A 31 -11.30 -6.96 -1.15
N GLY A 32 -11.08 -8.02 -0.37
CA GLY A 32 -11.93 -8.39 0.77
C GLY A 32 -11.79 -7.48 2.00
N SER A 33 -10.64 -6.82 2.19
CA SER A 33 -10.42 -5.93 3.33
C SER A 33 -10.72 -4.47 3.01
N PRO A 34 -11.54 -3.76 3.82
CA PRO A 34 -11.84 -2.35 3.63
C PRO A 34 -10.61 -1.45 3.83
N ALA A 35 -9.65 -1.86 4.66
CA ALA A 35 -8.39 -1.14 4.82
C ALA A 35 -7.54 -1.20 3.54
N SER A 36 -7.39 -2.40 2.97
CA SER A 36 -6.67 -2.60 1.70
C SER A 36 -7.34 -1.84 0.56
N ARG A 37 -8.68 -1.81 0.52
CA ARG A 37 -9.46 -1.05 -0.45
C ARG A 37 -9.09 0.44 -0.42
N ARG A 38 -9.04 1.06 0.76
CA ARG A 38 -8.66 2.48 0.90
C ARG A 38 -7.24 2.76 0.42
N VAL A 39 -6.30 1.86 0.71
CA VAL A 39 -4.90 2.01 0.28
C VAL A 39 -4.79 1.91 -1.24
N TYR A 40 -5.47 0.95 -1.86
CA TYR A 40 -5.48 0.79 -3.31
C TYR A 40 -6.20 1.94 -4.00
N GLU A 41 -7.33 2.39 -3.46
CA GLU A 41 -8.07 3.55 -3.95
C GLU A 41 -7.18 4.80 -3.98
N TYR A 42 -6.53 5.10 -2.85
CA TYR A 42 -5.58 6.20 -2.75
C TYR A 42 -4.43 6.07 -3.76
N SER A 43 -3.86 4.87 -3.88
CA SER A 43 -2.73 4.60 -4.78
C SER A 43 -3.11 4.82 -6.26
N ILE A 44 -4.30 4.35 -6.65
CA ILE A 44 -4.82 4.52 -8.02
C ILE A 44 -5.14 5.99 -8.29
N ASP A 45 -5.76 6.69 -7.34
CA ASP A 45 -6.06 8.13 -7.49
C ASP A 45 -4.80 8.97 -7.63
N GLN A 46 -3.76 8.67 -6.84
CA GLN A 46 -2.46 9.33 -6.96
C GLN A 46 -1.81 9.07 -8.32
N PHE A 47 -1.88 7.84 -8.82
CA PHE A 47 -1.37 7.49 -10.14
C PHE A 47 -2.13 8.23 -11.25
N ILE A 48 -3.47 8.25 -11.20
CA ILE A 48 -4.30 8.96 -12.17
C ILE A 48 -3.99 10.45 -12.14
N ALA A 49 -3.94 11.09 -10.96
CA ALA A 49 -3.64 12.50 -10.83
C ALA A 49 -2.27 12.87 -11.45
N TRP A 50 -1.24 12.07 -11.18
CA TRP A 50 0.08 12.24 -11.79
C TRP A 50 0.05 12.01 -13.30
N TYR A 51 -0.64 10.98 -13.78
CA TYR A 51 -0.76 10.67 -15.20
C TYR A 51 -1.48 11.79 -15.98
N CYS A 52 -2.53 12.39 -15.41
CA CYS A 52 -3.23 13.51 -16.05
C CYS A 52 -2.38 14.80 -16.05
N SER A 53 -1.42 14.97 -15.14
CA SER A 53 -0.50 16.12 -15.16
C SER A 53 0.59 16.01 -16.24
N GLU A 54 0.90 14.80 -16.72
CA GLU A 54 1.88 14.55 -17.79
C GLU A 54 1.25 13.67 -18.89
N PRO A 55 0.39 14.22 -19.79
CA PRO A 55 -0.41 13.42 -20.74
C PRO A 55 0.39 12.89 -21.95
N ARG A 56 1.68 12.55 -21.77
CA ARG A 56 2.63 12.40 -22.88
C ARG A 56 2.73 10.98 -23.46
N LEU A 57 2.22 9.95 -22.78
CA LEU A 57 2.44 8.53 -23.16
C LEU A 57 1.21 7.68 -22.86
N ALA A 58 0.88 6.75 -23.76
CA ALA A 58 -0.10 5.70 -23.49
C ALA A 58 0.34 4.84 -22.29
N PHE A 59 -0.63 4.27 -21.57
CA PHE A 59 -0.34 3.45 -20.40
C PHE A 59 0.50 2.22 -20.78
N ASN A 60 1.77 2.27 -20.40
CA ASN A 60 2.77 1.26 -20.77
C ASN A 60 3.79 1.10 -19.62
N ARG A 61 4.72 0.15 -19.81
CA ARG A 61 5.81 -0.09 -18.85
C ARG A 61 6.62 1.17 -18.51
N ILE A 62 6.88 2.02 -19.50
CA ILE A 62 7.73 3.21 -19.37
C ILE A 62 7.07 4.22 -18.42
N VAL A 63 5.76 4.44 -18.55
CA VAL A 63 4.98 5.32 -17.67
C VAL A 63 5.07 4.86 -16.21
N VAL A 64 4.95 3.56 -15.95
CA VAL A 64 5.03 3.01 -14.59
C VAL A 64 6.45 3.14 -14.00
N VAL A 65 7.49 2.98 -14.83
CA VAL A 65 8.89 3.23 -14.40
C VAL A 65 9.11 4.71 -14.07
N ARG A 66 8.58 5.63 -14.88
CA ARG A 66 8.63 7.08 -14.59
C ARG A 66 7.86 7.42 -13.32
N TYR A 67 6.70 6.81 -13.11
CA TYR A 67 5.94 6.98 -11.88
C TYR A 67 6.74 6.54 -10.66
N ARG A 68 7.45 5.41 -10.74
CA ARG A 68 8.36 4.97 -9.67
C ARG A 68 9.42 6.04 -9.35
N MET A 69 10.08 6.58 -10.38
CA MET A 69 11.09 7.65 -10.19
C MET A 69 10.49 8.91 -9.54
N HIS A 70 9.25 9.27 -9.89
CA HIS A 70 8.52 10.36 -9.24
C HIS A 70 8.22 10.07 -7.77
N LEU A 71 7.87 8.83 -7.42
CA LEU A 71 7.65 8.45 -6.02
C LEU A 71 8.96 8.41 -5.21
N GLU A 72 10.06 7.97 -5.84
CA GLU A 72 11.41 8.00 -5.26
C GLU A 72 11.87 9.44 -5.01
N SER A 73 11.65 10.37 -5.95
CA SER A 73 12.03 11.78 -5.78
C SER A 73 11.23 12.50 -4.68
N ARG A 74 10.02 12.01 -4.37
CA ARG A 74 9.22 12.47 -3.22
C ARG A 74 9.70 11.93 -1.87
N GLY A 75 10.70 11.05 -1.85
CA GLY A 75 11.25 10.49 -0.61
C GLY A 75 10.31 9.54 0.12
N LEU A 76 9.39 8.87 -0.59
CA LEU A 76 8.48 7.90 0.04
C LEU A 76 9.23 6.64 0.48
N ALA A 77 8.77 6.00 1.55
CA ALA A 77 9.33 4.74 2.01
C ALA A 77 9.19 3.64 0.95
N ALA A 78 10.21 2.79 0.80
CA ALA A 78 10.24 1.73 -0.22
C ALA A 78 9.00 0.81 -0.17
N ASN A 79 8.52 0.48 1.04
CA ASN A 79 7.30 -0.31 1.22
C ASN A 79 6.07 0.39 0.63
N THR A 80 5.91 1.69 0.88
CA THR A 80 4.81 2.50 0.34
C THR A 80 4.88 2.57 -1.18
N ILE A 81 6.07 2.77 -1.76
CA ILE A 81 6.25 2.77 -3.21
C ILE A 81 5.84 1.41 -3.79
N ASN A 82 6.26 0.31 -3.16
CA ASN A 82 5.91 -1.03 -3.61
C ASN A 82 4.41 -1.32 -3.52
N GLN A 83 3.73 -0.84 -2.48
CA GLN A 83 2.27 -0.93 -2.35
C GLN A 83 1.56 -0.15 -3.47
N GLN A 84 2.00 1.07 -3.77
CA GLN A 84 1.43 1.84 -4.87
C GLN A 84 1.67 1.15 -6.23
N LEU A 85 2.87 0.65 -6.48
CA LEU A 85 3.17 -0.10 -7.69
C LEU A 85 2.34 -1.39 -7.80
N ALA A 86 2.07 -2.08 -6.69
CA ALA A 86 1.20 -3.24 -6.68
C ALA A 86 -0.23 -2.91 -7.12
N ALA A 87 -0.78 -1.79 -6.63
CA ALA A 87 -2.09 -1.31 -7.05
C ALA A 87 -2.13 -0.98 -8.56
N VAL A 88 -1.09 -0.35 -9.10
CA VAL A 88 -0.98 -0.04 -10.54
C VAL A 88 -0.84 -1.31 -11.39
N ARG A 89 -0.06 -2.31 -10.95
CA ARG A 89 0.02 -3.61 -11.64
C ARG A 89 -1.34 -4.31 -11.66
N ARG A 90 -2.07 -4.28 -10.53
CA ARG A 90 -3.41 -4.88 -10.45
C ARG A 90 -4.40 -4.18 -11.39
N LEU A 91 -4.33 -2.85 -11.48
CA LEU A 91 -5.11 -2.07 -12.44
C LEU A 91 -4.79 -2.46 -13.89
N ALA A 92 -3.52 -2.72 -14.22
CA ALA A 92 -3.13 -3.14 -15.57
C ALA A 92 -3.65 -4.54 -15.95
N HIS A 93 -3.69 -5.47 -15.00
CA HIS A 93 -4.29 -6.79 -15.21
C HIS A 93 -5.79 -6.69 -15.47
N GLU A 94 -6.51 -5.94 -14.64
CA GLU A 94 -7.95 -5.73 -14.80
C GLU A 94 -8.29 -5.05 -16.14
N ALA A 95 -7.44 -4.10 -16.56
CA ALA A 95 -7.57 -3.45 -17.85
C ALA A 95 -7.25 -4.38 -19.04
N ALA A 96 -6.43 -5.42 -18.84
CA ALA A 96 -6.24 -6.45 -19.87
C ALA A 96 -7.44 -7.39 -19.95
N ASP A 97 -8.00 -7.77 -18.80
CA ASP A 97 -9.19 -8.64 -18.72
C ASP A 97 -10.42 -7.95 -19.32
N SER A 98 -10.53 -6.62 -19.20
CA SER A 98 -11.58 -5.83 -19.84
C SER A 98 -11.32 -5.47 -21.31
N GLY A 99 -10.18 -5.89 -21.88
CA GLY A 99 -9.82 -5.63 -23.28
C GLY A 99 -9.32 -4.20 -23.58
N LEU A 100 -9.08 -3.39 -22.55
CA LEU A 100 -8.54 -2.02 -22.68
C LEU A 100 -7.02 -2.01 -22.93
N LEU A 101 -6.31 -3.08 -22.55
CA LEU A 101 -4.87 -3.27 -22.75
C LEU A 101 -4.61 -4.63 -23.38
N SER A 102 -3.60 -4.69 -24.25
CA SER A 102 -3.06 -5.99 -24.68
C SER A 102 -2.45 -6.73 -23.47
N PRO A 103 -2.67 -8.06 -23.35
CA PRO A 103 -2.08 -8.87 -22.29
C PRO A 103 -0.54 -8.78 -22.27
N GLU A 104 0.10 -8.57 -23.43
CA GLU A 104 1.55 -8.37 -23.51
C GLU A 104 2.02 -7.08 -22.82
N LEU A 105 1.23 -6.00 -22.95
CA LEU A 105 1.50 -4.72 -22.28
C LEU A 105 1.30 -4.83 -20.78
N ALA A 106 0.23 -5.50 -20.34
CA ALA A 106 -0.02 -5.76 -18.92
C ALA A 106 1.10 -6.62 -18.31
N ALA A 107 1.55 -7.66 -19.02
CA ALA A 107 2.70 -8.46 -18.59
C ALA A 107 3.98 -7.61 -18.51
N GLY A 108 4.17 -6.67 -19.44
CA GLY A 108 5.27 -5.69 -19.41
C GLY A 108 5.24 -4.79 -18.17
N ILE A 109 4.05 -4.34 -17.76
CA ILE A 109 3.83 -3.53 -16.56
C ILE A 109 4.07 -4.36 -15.29
N SER A 110 3.59 -5.60 -15.25
CA SER A 110 3.77 -6.47 -14.09
C SER A 110 5.22 -6.83 -13.82
N ARG A 111 6.08 -6.85 -14.85
CA ARG A 111 7.54 -7.03 -14.72
C ARG A 111 8.29 -5.81 -14.17
N VAL A 112 7.65 -4.66 -13.96
CA VAL A 112 8.31 -3.49 -13.38
C VAL A 112 8.73 -3.81 -11.95
N LYS A 113 10.05 -3.82 -11.69
CA LYS A 113 10.59 -4.08 -10.35
C LYS A 113 10.27 -2.95 -9.39
N GLY A 114 9.88 -3.34 -8.18
CA GLY A 114 9.74 -2.45 -7.05
C GLY A 114 11.07 -1.86 -6.57
N VAL A 115 10.99 -0.96 -5.60
CA VAL A 115 12.14 -0.40 -4.91
C VAL A 115 12.66 -1.41 -3.90
N LYS A 116 13.99 -1.56 -3.81
CA LYS A 116 14.59 -2.45 -2.82
C LYS A 116 14.27 -1.93 -1.43
N GLN A 117 13.56 -2.75 -0.65
CA GLN A 117 13.34 -2.49 0.77
C GLN A 117 14.53 -3.10 1.52
N LEU A 118 15.45 -2.26 2.00
CA LEU A 118 16.35 -2.71 3.06
C LEU A 118 15.47 -3.02 4.29
N GLY A 119 15.67 -4.18 4.89
CA GLY A 119 14.97 -4.56 6.11
C GLY A 119 15.20 -3.50 7.17
N PHE A 120 14.14 -2.81 7.57
CA PHE A 120 14.18 -1.93 8.73
C PHE A 120 13.87 -2.80 9.94
N ARG A 121 14.87 -3.06 10.79
CA ARG A 121 14.63 -3.68 12.10
C ARG A 121 13.78 -2.69 12.89
N SER A 122 12.57 -3.07 13.29
CA SER A 122 11.78 -2.27 14.23
C SER A 122 12.66 -1.99 15.45
N GLY A 123 12.88 -0.70 15.73
CA GLY A 123 13.82 -0.24 16.73
C GLY A 123 13.44 -0.70 18.14
N ASN A 124 14.48 -0.99 18.93
CA ASN A 124 14.49 -1.30 20.35
C ASN A 124 13.55 -2.42 20.83
N TRP A 125 13.93 -3.67 20.55
CA TRP A 125 13.36 -4.83 21.22
C TRP A 125 13.66 -4.79 22.72
N LEU A 126 12.61 -4.89 23.54
CA LEU A 126 12.76 -4.89 25.00
C LEU A 126 13.60 -6.10 25.44
N SER A 127 14.54 -5.89 26.38
CA SER A 127 15.17 -6.99 27.10
C SER A 127 14.14 -7.72 28.00
N ALA A 128 14.48 -8.91 28.48
CA ALA A 128 13.62 -9.63 29.44
C ALA A 128 13.37 -8.82 30.74
N GLU A 129 14.32 -7.98 31.12
CA GLU A 129 14.20 -7.09 32.28
C GLU A 129 13.26 -5.92 32.00
N GLN A 130 13.41 -5.27 30.83
CA GLN A 130 12.52 -4.20 30.39
C GLN A 130 11.09 -4.69 30.16
N SER A 131 10.90 -5.91 29.66
CA SER A 131 9.57 -6.50 29.51
C SER A 131 8.93 -6.80 30.87
N SER A 132 9.72 -7.26 31.85
CA SER A 132 9.26 -7.45 33.22
C SER A 132 8.84 -6.13 33.87
N GLU A 133 9.60 -5.06 33.67
CA GLU A 133 9.31 -3.73 34.21
C GLU A 133 8.02 -3.12 33.63
N VAL A 134 7.82 -3.29 32.31
CA VAL A 134 6.58 -2.89 31.63
C VAL A 134 5.37 -3.66 32.16
N LEU A 135 5.51 -4.96 32.40
CA LEU A 135 4.43 -5.78 32.96
C LEU A 135 4.11 -5.40 34.41
N LYS A 136 5.11 -5.02 35.21
CA LYS A 136 4.90 -4.53 36.58
C LYS A 136 4.10 -3.21 36.61
N HIS A 137 4.34 -2.30 35.66
CA HIS A 137 3.58 -1.05 35.55
C HIS A 137 2.14 -1.25 35.07
N ALA A 138 1.87 -2.33 34.34
CA ALA A 138 0.50 -2.70 33.96
C ALA A 138 -0.30 -3.29 35.14
N TYR A 139 0.34 -3.60 36.27
CA TYR A 139 -0.32 -4.16 37.44
C TYR A 139 -1.11 -3.11 38.21
N GLY A 140 -2.42 -3.30 38.31
CA GLY A 140 -3.31 -2.38 39.02
C GLY A 140 -4.74 -2.90 39.05
N ASP A 141 -5.54 -2.37 39.98
CA ASP A 141 -6.90 -2.87 40.20
C ASP A 141 -7.96 -2.31 39.24
N SER A 142 -7.56 -1.33 38.42
CA SER A 142 -8.44 -0.77 37.39
C SER A 142 -8.76 -1.81 36.30
N MET A 143 -9.96 -1.74 35.71
CA MET A 143 -10.34 -2.61 34.61
C MET A 143 -9.41 -2.48 33.38
N ARG A 144 -8.72 -1.34 33.23
CA ARG A 144 -7.72 -1.12 32.18
C ARG A 144 -6.45 -1.91 32.46
N ALA A 145 -5.93 -1.83 33.69
CA ALA A 145 -4.76 -2.57 34.13
C ALA A 145 -4.96 -4.09 34.01
N LYS A 146 -6.13 -4.61 34.40
CA LYS A 146 -6.46 -6.05 34.25
C LYS A 146 -6.50 -6.51 32.78
N ARG A 147 -7.00 -5.68 31.85
CA ARG A 147 -6.95 -5.96 30.41
C ARG A 147 -5.54 -5.89 29.84
N ASP A 148 -4.79 -4.86 30.21
CA ASP A 148 -3.44 -4.63 29.71
C ASP A 148 -2.51 -5.76 30.21
N LEU A 149 -2.64 -6.21 31.46
CA LEU A 149 -1.96 -7.39 31.99
C LEU A 149 -2.25 -8.68 31.21
N GLN A 150 -3.43 -8.83 30.59
CA GLN A 150 -3.77 -10.00 29.79
C GLN A 150 -3.24 -9.89 28.35
N CYS A 151 -3.31 -8.70 27.75
CA CYS A 151 -2.93 -8.47 26.36
C CYS A 151 -1.42 -8.30 26.17
N TRP A 152 -0.74 -7.62 27.09
CA TRP A 152 0.67 -7.25 26.94
C TRP A 152 1.63 -8.45 26.94
N PRO A 153 1.45 -9.51 27.76
CA PRO A 153 2.27 -10.71 27.69
C PRO A 153 2.25 -11.37 26.32
N CYS A 154 1.07 -11.47 25.67
CA CYS A 154 0.97 -12.04 24.32
C CYS A 154 1.75 -11.20 23.29
N CYS A 155 1.70 -9.88 23.39
CA CYS A 155 2.47 -8.99 22.52
C CYS A 155 3.98 -9.05 22.79
N LEU A 156 4.40 -9.22 24.05
CA LEU A 156 5.81 -9.33 24.44
C LEU A 156 6.43 -10.68 24.07
N VAL A 157 5.67 -11.78 24.15
CA VAL A 157 6.14 -13.11 23.74
C VAL A 157 6.37 -13.17 22.23
N VAL A 158 5.47 -12.59 21.43
CA VAL A 158 5.67 -12.44 19.97
C VAL A 158 6.90 -11.59 19.69
N ALA A 159 7.15 -10.56 20.52
CA ALA A 159 8.32 -9.72 20.36
C ALA A 159 9.64 -10.38 20.78
N TYR A 160 9.60 -11.34 21.72
CA TYR A 160 10.80 -12.04 22.20
C TYR A 160 11.17 -13.25 21.33
N ALA A 161 10.19 -13.97 20.79
CA ALA A 161 10.41 -15.19 20.00
C ALA A 161 11.19 -14.94 18.68
N ASP A 162 11.09 -13.74 18.11
CA ASP A 162 11.84 -13.34 16.90
C ASP A 162 13.34 -13.12 17.17
N ARG A 163 13.75 -12.97 18.45
CA ARG A 163 15.16 -12.85 18.85
C ARG A 163 15.88 -14.20 18.94
N SER A 164 15.15 -15.28 19.21
CA SER A 164 15.68 -16.62 19.48
C SER A 164 16.08 -17.40 18.23
N TRP A 165 15.61 -16.98 17.05
CA TRP A 165 15.89 -17.68 15.78
C TRP A 165 17.12 -17.13 15.04
N SER A 166 17.96 -16.36 15.73
CA SER A 166 19.24 -15.83 15.22
C SER A 166 20.41 -16.12 16.15
N GLY A 167 20.32 -17.19 16.95
CA GLY A 167 21.45 -17.80 17.66
C GLY A 167 22.03 -18.95 16.84
#